data_AF-A0A256I6S0-F1
#
_entry.id   AF-A0A256I6S0-F1
#
_cell.length_a   1.000
_cell.length_b   1.000
_cell.length_c   1.000
_cell.angle_alpha   90.00
_cell.angle_beta   90.00
_cell.angle_gamma   90.00
#
_symmetry.space_group_name_H-M   'P 1'
#
loop_
_entity.id
_entity.type
_entity.pdbx_description
1 polymer ?
#
loop_
_entity_poly.entity_id
_entity_poly.type
_entity_poly.pdbx_seq_one_letter_code
_entity_poly.pdbx_strand_id
1 'polypeptide(L)'
;MSRNYGETWVYESLVGGIPGLGISRTLAVAIQFLLFQIGVLALGWYYGLWDAVLAGTVAVLVAAIGSVEMHRLGAANRRLSTPPEHKRLLFGSSIEIVLGVLAFIALLTYVIAWDGTLIERLFGPNPPIPVVYLTLLILWDLTYRIGTSWWSAVVALWRAVNVDLSPSEASRVRRLDAENIGFSALQLVLVPFLLEEPILLGAVVGHVLAVAIVCSAAIALT
;
A
#
# COMPACT_ATOMS: atom_id res chain seq x y z
N MET A 1 -21.98 8.25 -14.98
CA MET A 1 -22.27 8.56 -13.57
C MET A 1 -21.03 9.18 -12.94
N SER A 2 -21.06 10.48 -12.70
CA SER A 2 -19.99 11.21 -12.01
C SER A 2 -19.86 10.69 -10.58
N ARG A 3 -18.73 10.09 -10.22
CA ARG A 3 -18.40 9.80 -8.82
C ARG A 3 -18.12 11.15 -8.13
N ASN A 4 -18.78 11.40 -7.00
CA ASN A 4 -18.54 12.61 -6.23
C ASN A 4 -17.10 12.57 -5.66
N TYR A 5 -16.34 13.64 -5.85
CA TYR A 5 -15.07 13.85 -5.17
C TYR A 5 -15.27 13.69 -3.65
N GLY A 6 -14.44 12.87 -2.99
CA GLY A 6 -14.50 12.61 -1.54
C GLY A 6 -15.10 11.26 -1.12
N GLU A 7 -15.58 10.42 -2.05
CA GLU A 7 -16.04 9.06 -1.74
C GLU A 7 -15.05 7.96 -2.17
N THR A 8 -13.95 8.33 -2.83
CA THR A 8 -12.95 7.38 -3.32
C THR A 8 -11.55 7.79 -2.89
N TRP A 9 -10.70 6.79 -2.60
CA TRP A 9 -9.26 7.02 -2.43
C TRP A 9 -8.71 7.86 -3.59
N VAL A 10 -7.73 8.71 -3.33
CA VAL A 10 -7.25 9.62 -4.37
C VAL A 10 -6.67 8.89 -5.57
N TYR A 11 -6.01 7.74 -5.41
CA TYR A 11 -5.57 6.93 -6.56
C TYR A 11 -6.76 6.44 -7.43
N GLU A 12 -7.89 6.08 -6.82
CA GLU A 12 -9.11 5.70 -7.56
C GLU A 12 -9.66 6.89 -8.35
N SER A 13 -9.48 8.12 -7.84
CA SER A 13 -9.90 9.35 -8.51
C SER A 13 -8.99 9.71 -9.70
N LEU A 14 -7.69 9.44 -9.61
CA LEU A 14 -6.73 9.66 -10.71
C LEU A 14 -7.00 8.74 -11.90
N VAL A 15 -7.25 7.44 -11.65
CA VAL A 15 -7.56 6.47 -12.71
C VAL A 15 -8.93 6.72 -13.33
N GLY A 16 -9.92 7.12 -12.53
CA GLY A 16 -11.26 7.47 -13.00
C GLY A 16 -11.35 8.81 -13.74
N GLY A 17 -10.30 9.64 -13.69
CA GLY A 17 -10.25 10.97 -14.29
C GLY A 17 -9.86 11.01 -15.76
N ILE A 18 -9.39 9.90 -16.35
CA ILE A 18 -9.01 9.87 -17.78
C ILE A 18 -10.27 9.73 -18.65
N PRO A 19 -10.66 10.77 -19.40
CA PRO A 19 -11.90 10.75 -20.17
C PRO A 19 -11.87 9.65 -21.24
N GLY A 20 -12.91 8.80 -21.31
CA GLY A 20 -13.09 7.80 -22.36
C GLY A 20 -12.51 6.40 -22.07
N LEU A 21 -11.77 6.20 -20.98
CA LEU A 21 -11.23 4.89 -20.59
C LEU A 21 -12.11 4.23 -19.51
N GLY A 22 -13.06 3.39 -19.93
CA GLY A 22 -13.88 2.56 -19.04
C GLY A 22 -13.16 1.32 -18.51
N ILE A 23 -11.93 1.48 -17.99
CA ILE A 23 -11.09 0.37 -17.53
C ILE A 23 -11.65 -0.19 -16.22
N SER A 24 -11.88 -1.51 -16.16
CA SER A 24 -12.32 -2.17 -14.93
C SER A 24 -11.19 -2.14 -13.88
N ARG A 25 -11.54 -2.14 -12.58
CA ARG A 25 -10.53 -2.14 -11.49
C ARG A 25 -9.54 -3.28 -11.65
N THR A 26 -10.03 -4.48 -11.96
CA THR A 26 -9.20 -5.66 -12.20
C THR A 26 -8.23 -5.47 -13.37
N LEU A 27 -8.71 -4.87 -14.46
CA LEU A 27 -7.86 -4.60 -15.62
C LEU A 27 -6.79 -3.55 -15.31
N ALA A 28 -7.12 -2.51 -14.53
CA ALA A 28 -6.14 -1.52 -14.10
C ALA A 28 -5.01 -2.15 -13.26
N VAL A 29 -5.36 -3.02 -12.31
CA VAL A 29 -4.36 -3.76 -11.50
C VAL A 29 -3.54 -4.71 -12.37
N ALA A 30 -4.16 -5.42 -13.30
CA ALA A 30 -3.45 -6.32 -14.22
C ALA A 30 -2.46 -5.56 -15.11
N ILE A 31 -2.87 -4.40 -15.66
CA ILE A 31 -1.98 -3.54 -16.44
C ILE A 31 -0.82 -3.04 -15.58
N GLN A 32 -1.09 -2.51 -14.38
CA GLN A 32 -0.05 -2.06 -13.46
C GLN A 32 0.96 -3.18 -13.15
N PHE A 33 0.46 -4.36 -12.78
CA PHE A 33 1.30 -5.53 -12.49
C PHE A 33 2.17 -5.91 -13.69
N LEU A 34 1.57 -6.04 -14.89
CA LEU A 34 2.29 -6.41 -16.10
C LEU A 34 3.33 -5.37 -16.49
N LEU A 35 3.00 -4.08 -16.42
CA LEU A 35 3.95 -3.01 -16.76
C LEU A 35 5.17 -3.03 -15.83
N PHE A 36 4.96 -3.08 -14.51
CA PHE A 36 6.07 -3.13 -13.57
C PHE A 36 6.85 -4.44 -13.68
N GLN A 37 6.17 -5.59 -13.81
CA GLN A 37 6.84 -6.88 -13.91
C GLN A 37 7.67 -7.00 -15.19
N ILE A 38 7.14 -6.54 -16.33
CA ILE A 38 7.89 -6.49 -17.59
C ILE A 38 9.09 -5.55 -17.44
N GLY A 39 8.91 -4.39 -16.80
CA GLY A 39 10.02 -3.47 -16.51
C GLY A 39 11.13 -4.13 -15.70
N VAL A 40 10.79 -4.82 -14.61
CA VAL A 40 11.75 -5.54 -13.75
C VAL A 40 12.49 -6.61 -14.55
N LEU A 41 11.78 -7.44 -15.30
CA LEU A 41 12.39 -8.53 -16.08
C LEU A 41 13.24 -8.01 -17.24
N ALA A 42 12.75 -7.02 -17.98
CA ALA A 42 13.45 -6.46 -19.14
C ALA A 42 14.73 -5.74 -18.72
N LEU A 43 14.66 -4.89 -17.69
CA LEU A 43 15.83 -4.18 -17.18
C LEU A 43 16.80 -5.14 -16.47
N GLY A 44 16.28 -6.10 -15.71
CA GLY A 44 17.09 -7.14 -15.08
C GLY A 44 17.88 -7.96 -16.09
N TRP A 45 17.22 -8.38 -17.17
CA TRP A 45 17.87 -9.10 -18.27
C TRP A 45 18.88 -8.22 -19.02
N TYR A 46 18.50 -7.00 -19.40
CA TYR A 46 19.33 -6.10 -20.21
C TYR A 46 20.58 -5.61 -19.48
N TYR A 47 20.47 -5.30 -18.18
CA TYR A 47 21.58 -4.82 -17.36
C TYR A 47 22.29 -5.93 -16.55
N GLY A 48 21.84 -7.19 -16.64
CA GLY A 48 22.44 -8.32 -15.93
C GLY A 48 22.18 -8.34 -14.42
N LEU A 49 21.07 -7.76 -13.95
CA LEU A 49 20.73 -7.55 -12.55
C LEU A 49 19.79 -8.65 -11.99
N TRP A 50 20.07 -9.91 -12.29
CA TRP A 50 19.19 -11.02 -11.93
C TRP A 50 18.99 -11.20 -10.43
N ASP A 51 19.98 -10.84 -9.62
CA ASP A 51 19.88 -10.89 -8.15
C ASP A 51 18.80 -9.94 -7.62
N ALA A 52 18.59 -8.80 -8.29
CA ALA A 52 17.57 -7.83 -7.93
C ALA A 52 16.17 -8.15 -8.51
N VAL A 53 16.09 -9.01 -9.53
CA VAL A 53 14.81 -9.37 -10.18
C VAL A 53 13.85 -10.03 -9.20
N LEU A 54 14.35 -10.88 -8.30
CA LEU A 54 13.52 -11.54 -7.30
C LEU A 54 12.92 -10.53 -6.32
N ALA A 55 13.74 -9.62 -5.78
CA ALA A 55 13.29 -8.56 -4.88
C ALA A 55 12.27 -7.63 -5.57
N GLY A 56 12.55 -7.21 -6.81
CA GLY A 56 11.66 -6.39 -7.61
C GLY A 56 10.32 -7.08 -7.90
N THR A 57 10.35 -8.37 -8.24
CA THR A 57 9.13 -9.17 -8.50
C THR A 57 8.27 -9.29 -7.24
N VAL A 58 8.88 -9.58 -6.09
CA VAL A 58 8.16 -9.63 -4.81
C VAL A 58 7.55 -8.28 -4.47
N ALA A 59 8.29 -7.18 -4.64
CA ALA A 59 7.79 -5.83 -4.42
C ALA A 59 6.58 -5.51 -5.32
N VAL A 60 6.65 -5.86 -6.61
CA VAL A 60 5.55 -5.67 -7.57
C VAL A 60 4.33 -6.53 -7.21
N LEU A 61 4.52 -7.75 -6.73
CA LEU A 61 3.43 -8.61 -6.28
C LEU A 61 2.73 -8.05 -5.04
N VAL A 62 3.49 -7.61 -4.03
CA VAL A 62 2.95 -7.00 -2.80
C VAL A 62 2.14 -5.74 -3.16
N ALA A 63 2.69 -4.91 -4.06
CA ALA A 63 1.99 -3.77 -4.62
C ALA A 63 0.67 -4.17 -5.29
N ALA A 64 0.71 -5.09 -6.26
CA ALA A 64 -0.48 -5.53 -6.99
C ALA A 64 -1.57 -6.10 -6.07
N ILE A 65 -1.19 -6.93 -5.09
CA ILE A 65 -2.13 -7.48 -4.10
C ILE A 65 -2.72 -6.35 -3.25
N GLY A 66 -1.89 -5.39 -2.81
CA GLY A 66 -2.38 -4.22 -2.09
C GLY A 66 -3.41 -3.41 -2.88
N SER A 67 -3.34 -3.40 -4.22
CA SER A 67 -4.33 -2.66 -5.03
C SER A 67 -5.68 -3.35 -4.98
N VAL A 68 -5.67 -4.68 -5.04
CA VAL A 68 -6.88 -5.48 -4.90
C VAL A 68 -7.50 -5.25 -3.53
N GLU A 69 -6.70 -5.29 -2.47
CA GLU A 69 -7.17 -5.12 -1.09
C GLU A 69 -7.72 -3.71 -0.85
N MET A 70 -7.06 -2.65 -1.32
CA MET A 70 -7.58 -1.29 -1.23
C MET A 70 -8.91 -1.09 -1.93
N HIS A 71 -9.08 -1.69 -3.11
CA HIS A 71 -10.34 -1.64 -3.82
C HIS A 71 -11.44 -2.38 -3.06
N ARG A 72 -11.13 -3.52 -2.45
CA ARG A 72 -12.06 -4.31 -1.63
C ARG A 72 -12.45 -3.56 -0.35
N LEU A 73 -11.47 -3.11 0.42
CA LEU A 73 -11.66 -2.29 1.63
C LEU A 73 -12.45 -1.02 1.32
N GLY A 74 -12.12 -0.33 0.24
CA GLY A 74 -12.84 0.88 -0.20
C GLY A 74 -14.29 0.58 -0.59
N ALA A 75 -14.53 -0.48 -1.38
CA ALA A 75 -15.88 -0.86 -1.78
C ALA A 75 -16.73 -1.35 -0.60
N ALA A 76 -16.13 -2.07 0.34
CA ALA A 76 -16.83 -2.60 1.51
C ALA A 76 -17.18 -1.50 2.51
N ASN A 77 -16.24 -0.59 2.83
CA ASN A 77 -16.47 0.53 3.74
C ASN A 77 -17.58 1.48 3.26
N ARG A 78 -17.70 1.71 1.95
CA ARG A 78 -18.80 2.53 1.38
C ARG A 78 -20.18 1.93 1.63
N ARG A 79 -20.29 0.61 1.72
CA ARG A 79 -21.53 -0.16 1.93
C ARG A 79 -21.89 -0.34 3.40
N LEU A 80 -21.12 0.23 4.33
CA LEU A 80 -21.47 0.24 5.75
C LEU A 80 -22.44 1.39 6.03
N SER A 81 -23.38 1.17 6.96
CA SER A 81 -24.34 2.19 7.42
C SER A 81 -23.71 3.10 8.48
N THR A 82 -22.43 3.44 8.33
CA THR A 82 -21.70 4.30 9.25
C THR A 82 -22.02 5.77 9.01
N PRO A 83 -21.87 6.63 10.03
CA PRO A 83 -22.04 8.07 9.89
C PRO A 83 -21.19 8.66 8.74
N PRO A 84 -21.60 9.79 8.13
CA PRO A 84 -20.83 10.45 7.08
C PRO A 84 -19.40 10.82 7.50
N GLU A 85 -19.18 11.07 8.79
CA GLU A 85 -17.88 11.37 9.39
C GLU A 85 -16.87 10.23 9.18
N HIS A 86 -17.30 8.97 9.35
CA HIS A 86 -16.46 7.80 9.08
C HIS A 86 -15.96 7.79 7.63
N LYS A 87 -16.85 8.06 6.67
CA LYS A 87 -16.52 8.06 5.24
C LYS A 87 -15.61 9.23 4.88
N ARG A 88 -15.83 10.42 5.47
CA ARG A 88 -14.96 11.59 5.27
C ARG A 88 -13.57 11.39 5.86
N LEU A 89 -13.46 10.79 7.05
CA LEU A 89 -12.17 10.44 7.64
C LEU A 89 -11.40 9.47 6.75
N LEU A 90 -12.07 8.43 6.25
CA LEU A 90 -11.44 7.41 5.42
C LEU A 90 -11.06 7.90 4.01
N PHE A 91 -11.95 8.60 3.31
CA PHE A 91 -11.78 8.94 1.88
C PHE A 91 -11.56 10.43 1.59
N GLY A 92 -11.99 11.33 2.49
CA GLY A 92 -12.00 12.77 2.24
C GLY A 92 -10.83 13.53 2.86
N SER A 93 -10.06 12.91 3.76
CA SER A 93 -8.98 13.57 4.50
C SER A 93 -7.66 13.64 3.74
N SER A 94 -7.47 12.79 2.71
CA SER A 94 -6.19 12.62 1.99
C SER A 94 -4.99 12.26 2.89
N ILE A 95 -5.23 11.88 4.16
CA ILE A 95 -4.19 11.55 5.13
C ILE A 95 -3.40 10.32 4.66
N GLU A 96 -4.05 9.39 3.95
CA GLU A 96 -3.38 8.22 3.38
C GLU A 96 -2.26 8.60 2.40
N ILE A 97 -2.45 9.66 1.60
CA ILE A 97 -1.41 10.16 0.71
C ILE A 97 -0.32 10.85 1.50
N VAL A 98 -0.68 11.70 2.47
CA VAL A 98 0.30 12.41 3.29
C VAL A 98 1.23 11.40 3.98
N LEU A 99 0.66 10.34 4.57
CA LEU A 99 1.44 9.26 5.18
C LEU A 99 2.29 8.52 4.15
N GLY A 100 1.76 8.22 2.97
CA GLY A 100 2.51 7.60 1.88
C GLY A 100 3.70 8.46 1.41
N VAL A 101 3.49 9.78 1.24
CA VAL A 101 4.53 10.74 0.85
C VAL A 101 5.59 10.87 1.92
N LEU A 102 5.21 11.00 3.19
CA LEU A 102 6.18 11.07 4.28
C LEU A 102 6.99 9.79 4.40
N ALA A 103 6.35 8.62 4.26
CA ALA A 103 7.04 7.33 4.23
C ALA A 103 7.99 7.22 3.03
N PHE A 104 7.59 7.68 1.85
CA PHE A 104 8.43 7.68 0.65
C PHE A 104 9.62 8.62 0.78
N ILE A 105 9.43 9.84 1.31
CA ILE A 105 10.51 10.79 1.55
C ILE A 105 11.49 10.23 2.59
N ALA A 106 11.00 9.63 3.67
CA ALA A 106 11.84 8.97 4.66
C ALA A 106 12.66 7.82 4.04
N LEU A 107 12.03 7.01 3.18
CA LEU A 107 12.70 5.95 2.44
C LEU A 107 13.77 6.49 1.49
N LEU A 108 13.46 7.52 0.70
CA LEU A 108 14.44 8.18 -0.17
C LEU A 108 15.61 8.74 0.64
N THR A 109 15.34 9.34 1.78
CA THR A 109 16.36 9.88 2.67
C THR A 109 17.28 8.78 3.17
N TYR A 110 16.72 7.63 3.60
CA TYR A 110 17.51 6.48 4.02
C TYR A 110 18.37 5.94 2.87
N VAL A 111 17.73 5.68 1.73
CA VAL A 111 18.36 5.01 0.59
C VAL A 111 19.40 5.88 -0.11
N ILE A 112 19.22 7.21 -0.15
CA ILE A 112 20.11 8.12 -0.90
C ILE A 112 21.08 8.87 0.03
N ALA A 113 20.62 9.32 1.20
CA ALA A 113 21.39 10.25 2.03
C ALA A 113 22.06 9.62 3.25
N TRP A 114 21.57 8.48 3.75
CA TRP A 114 22.07 7.88 4.98
C TRP A 114 23.17 6.83 4.75
N ASP A 115 22.98 5.87 3.85
CA ASP A 115 23.98 4.80 3.67
C ASP A 115 24.12 4.25 2.24
N GLY A 116 23.16 4.43 1.31
CA GLY A 116 23.33 4.00 -0.11
C GLY A 116 23.52 2.50 -0.36
N THR A 117 23.77 1.71 0.69
CA THR A 117 24.19 0.32 0.71
C THR A 117 23.18 -0.61 0.07
N LEU A 118 21.87 -0.37 0.25
CA LEU A 118 20.82 -1.14 -0.41
C LEU A 118 20.88 -1.03 -1.94
N ILE A 119 21.01 0.18 -2.47
CA ILE A 119 21.04 0.42 -3.92
C ILE A 119 22.34 -0.08 -4.52
N GLU A 120 23.46 0.15 -3.84
CA GLU A 120 24.76 -0.36 -4.27
C GLU A 120 24.80 -1.90 -4.26
N ARG A 121 24.20 -2.55 -3.26
CA ARG A 121 24.12 -4.01 -3.18
C ARG A 121 23.22 -4.61 -4.26
N LEU A 122 22.10 -3.97 -4.57
CA LEU A 122 21.15 -4.47 -5.58
C LEU A 122 21.63 -4.20 -7.02
N PHE A 123 22.31 -3.08 -7.26
CA PHE A 123 22.56 -2.56 -8.61
C PHE A 123 24.02 -2.22 -8.91
N GLY A 124 24.91 -2.35 -7.93
CA GLY A 124 26.31 -1.94 -8.02
C GLY A 124 26.54 -0.45 -7.75
N PRO A 125 27.82 -0.01 -7.74
CA PRO A 125 28.20 1.36 -7.36
C PRO A 125 27.77 2.44 -8.37
N ASN A 126 27.46 2.05 -9.61
CA ASN A 126 26.98 2.96 -10.66
C ASN A 126 25.67 2.41 -11.24
N PRO A 127 24.55 2.52 -10.49
CA PRO A 127 23.30 1.90 -10.88
C PRO A 127 22.72 2.56 -12.15
N PRO A 128 22.20 1.79 -13.12
CA PRO A 128 21.61 2.36 -14.32
C PRO A 128 20.39 3.24 -13.99
N ILE A 129 20.33 4.46 -14.55
CA ILE A 129 19.25 5.43 -14.28
C ILE A 129 17.85 4.83 -14.51
N PRO A 130 17.56 4.08 -15.60
CA PRO A 130 16.23 3.50 -15.80
C PRO A 130 15.83 2.49 -14.72
N VAL A 131 16.81 1.75 -14.17
CA VAL A 131 16.59 0.77 -13.09
C VAL A 131 16.22 1.51 -11.81
N VAL A 132 17.00 2.53 -11.42
CA VAL A 132 16.71 3.34 -10.24
C VAL A 132 15.34 3.99 -10.34
N TYR A 133 15.02 4.59 -11.49
CA TYR A 133 13.73 5.23 -11.72
C TYR A 133 12.56 4.24 -11.53
N LEU A 134 12.64 3.06 -12.13
CA LEU A 134 11.62 2.02 -11.98
C LEU A 134 11.49 1.56 -10.52
N THR A 135 12.62 1.34 -9.84
CA THR A 135 12.65 0.97 -8.42
C THR A 135 11.95 2.02 -7.57
N LEU A 136 12.24 3.31 -7.78
CA LEU A 136 11.59 4.39 -7.04
C LEU A 136 10.08 4.45 -7.27
N LEU A 137 9.60 4.17 -8.49
CA LEU A 137 8.16 4.06 -8.76
C LEU A 137 7.50 2.90 -8.00
N ILE A 138 8.17 1.74 -7.96
CA ILE A 138 7.67 0.57 -7.22
C ILE A 138 7.66 0.85 -5.72
N LEU A 139 8.73 1.46 -5.19
CA LEU A 139 8.85 1.82 -3.78
C LEU A 139 7.82 2.87 -3.37
N TRP A 140 7.55 3.86 -4.21
CA TRP A 140 6.46 4.81 -4.03
C TRP A 140 5.12 4.07 -3.86
N ASP A 141 4.81 3.17 -4.80
CA ASP A 141 3.55 2.41 -4.77
C ASP A 141 3.44 1.55 -3.50
N LEU A 142 4.53 0.93 -3.04
CA LEU A 142 4.57 0.22 -1.75
C LEU A 142 4.31 1.15 -0.57
N THR A 143 5.04 2.27 -0.46
CA THR A 143 4.89 3.21 0.66
C THR A 143 3.51 3.83 0.73
N TYR A 144 2.90 4.12 -0.42
CA TYR A 144 1.51 4.59 -0.49
C TYR A 144 0.54 3.56 0.13
N ARG A 145 0.78 2.27 -0.13
CA ARG A 145 -0.07 1.19 0.38
C ARG A 145 0.09 0.93 1.86
N ILE A 146 1.33 1.01 2.33
CA ILE A 146 1.67 0.99 3.76
C ILE A 146 0.95 2.13 4.47
N GLY A 147 1.04 3.36 3.95
CA GLY A 147 0.37 4.54 4.51
C GLY A 147 -1.16 4.39 4.56
N THR A 148 -1.76 3.88 3.50
CA THR A 148 -3.21 3.67 3.43
C THR A 148 -3.69 2.55 4.36
N SER A 149 -2.95 1.44 4.46
CA SER A 149 -3.24 0.36 5.41
C SER A 149 -3.21 0.86 6.85
N TRP A 150 -2.21 1.66 7.19
CA TRP A 150 -2.10 2.30 8.50
C TRP A 150 -3.28 3.23 8.79
N TRP A 151 -3.59 4.13 7.86
CA TRP A 151 -4.72 5.05 8.04
C TRP A 151 -6.05 4.31 8.18
N SER A 152 -6.26 3.27 7.38
CA SER A 152 -7.45 2.40 7.48
C SER A 152 -7.56 1.75 8.87
N ALA A 153 -6.44 1.32 9.46
CA ALA A 153 -6.43 0.77 10.83
C ALA A 153 -6.81 1.83 11.88
N VAL A 154 -6.26 3.04 11.77
CA VAL A 154 -6.58 4.15 12.69
C VAL A 154 -8.07 4.53 12.60
N VAL A 155 -8.62 4.62 11.39
CA VAL A 155 -10.04 4.91 11.18
C VAL A 155 -10.93 3.76 11.66
N ALA A 156 -10.47 2.50 11.54
CA ALA A 156 -11.18 1.35 12.10
C ALA A 156 -11.29 1.42 13.63
N LEU A 157 -10.21 1.80 14.32
CA LEU A 157 -10.25 2.01 15.77
C LEU A 157 -11.16 3.17 16.15
N TRP A 158 -11.09 4.29 15.43
CA TRP A 158 -12.03 5.40 15.63
C TRP A 158 -13.48 4.94 15.48
N ARG A 159 -13.79 4.15 14.45
CA ARG A 159 -15.13 3.59 14.22
C ARG A 159 -15.58 2.72 15.39
N ALA A 160 -14.72 1.82 15.87
CA ALA A 160 -15.03 0.92 16.98
C ALA A 160 -15.38 1.65 18.29
N VAL A 161 -14.81 2.84 18.51
CA VAL A 161 -15.05 3.64 19.72
C VAL A 161 -16.25 4.58 19.59
N ASN A 162 -16.54 5.07 18.37
CA ASN A 162 -17.47 6.19 18.18
C ASN A 162 -18.79 5.79 17.47
N VAL A 163 -18.92 4.54 17.01
CA VAL A 163 -20.07 4.11 16.21
C VAL A 163 -20.67 2.82 16.77
N ASP A 164 -21.92 2.90 17.20
CA ASP A 164 -22.72 1.72 17.54
C ASP A 164 -23.16 1.01 16.27
N LEU A 165 -22.73 -0.25 16.09
CA LEU A 165 -23.04 -1.07 14.94
C LEU A 165 -24.06 -2.15 15.28
N SER A 166 -24.94 -2.47 14.34
CA SER A 166 -25.77 -3.66 14.45
C SER A 166 -24.88 -4.92 14.48
N PRO A 167 -25.30 -6.03 15.12
CA PRO A 167 -24.51 -7.27 15.16
C PRO A 167 -24.10 -7.78 13.77
N SER A 168 -24.97 -7.58 12.77
CA SER A 168 -24.71 -7.94 11.38
C SER A 168 -23.59 -7.10 10.76
N GLU A 169 -23.52 -5.80 11.08
CA GLU A 169 -22.47 -4.90 10.61
C GLU A 169 -21.17 -5.08 11.38
N ALA A 170 -21.25 -5.33 12.69
CA ALA A 170 -20.11 -5.66 13.53
C ALA A 170 -19.31 -6.84 12.95
N SER A 171 -20.00 -7.91 12.54
CA SER A 171 -19.35 -9.06 11.90
C SER A 171 -18.63 -8.70 10.58
N ARG A 172 -19.22 -7.81 9.79
CA ARG A 172 -18.66 -7.35 8.51
C ARG A 172 -17.43 -6.49 8.74
N VAL A 173 -17.47 -5.56 9.69
CA VAL A 173 -16.33 -4.68 9.94
C VAL A 173 -15.17 -5.42 10.61
N ARG A 174 -15.44 -6.38 11.51
CA ARG A 174 -14.39 -7.24 12.08
C ARG A 174 -13.66 -8.02 10.99
N ARG A 175 -14.38 -8.50 9.98
CA ARG A 175 -13.78 -9.14 8.82
C ARG A 175 -12.92 -8.17 8.00
N LEU A 176 -13.38 -6.94 7.78
CA LEU A 176 -12.59 -5.92 7.06
C LEU A 176 -11.29 -5.57 7.80
N ASP A 177 -11.36 -5.44 9.12
CA ASP A 177 -10.19 -5.14 9.93
C ASP A 177 -9.20 -6.32 9.90
N ALA A 178 -9.70 -7.56 9.93
CA ALA A 178 -8.87 -8.76 9.78
C ALA A 178 -8.25 -8.88 8.37
N GLU A 179 -8.97 -8.50 7.31
CA GLU A 179 -8.43 -8.41 5.95
C GLU A 179 -7.29 -7.39 5.89
N ASN A 180 -7.40 -6.25 6.58
CA ASN A 180 -6.31 -5.26 6.67
C ASN A 180 -5.08 -5.80 7.43
N ILE A 181 -5.28 -6.60 8.50
CA ILE A 181 -4.18 -7.32 9.16
C ILE A 181 -3.53 -8.28 8.17
N GLY A 182 -4.31 -9.05 7.42
CA GLY A 182 -3.81 -9.98 6.40
C GLY A 182 -2.98 -9.27 5.33
N PHE A 183 -3.45 -8.12 4.83
CA PHE A 183 -2.69 -7.30 3.90
C PHE A 183 -1.38 -6.78 4.52
N SER A 184 -1.40 -6.34 5.78
CA SER A 184 -0.19 -5.90 6.46
C SER A 184 0.81 -7.06 6.61
N ALA A 185 0.35 -8.22 7.08
CA ALA A 185 1.18 -9.43 7.23
C ALA A 185 1.81 -9.90 5.91
N LEU A 186 1.13 -9.70 4.76
CA LEU A 186 1.70 -9.98 3.45
C LEU A 186 3.03 -9.25 3.23
N GLN A 187 3.21 -8.04 3.76
CA GLN A 187 4.44 -7.27 3.60
C GLN A 187 5.66 -7.96 4.22
N LEU A 188 5.48 -8.92 5.13
CA LEU A 188 6.57 -9.71 5.70
C LEU A 188 7.33 -10.53 4.64
N VAL A 189 6.77 -10.75 3.45
CA VAL A 189 7.51 -11.35 2.32
C VAL A 189 8.70 -10.49 1.86
N LEU A 190 8.74 -9.21 2.24
CA LEU A 190 9.87 -8.31 1.97
C LEU A 190 11.02 -8.48 2.98
N VAL A 191 10.76 -9.08 4.15
CA VAL A 191 11.74 -9.21 5.25
C VAL A 191 13.06 -9.85 4.82
N PRO A 192 13.10 -10.95 4.03
CA PRO A 192 14.36 -11.56 3.61
C PRO A 192 15.30 -10.61 2.88
N PHE A 193 14.76 -9.61 2.17
CA PHE A 193 15.55 -8.62 1.43
C PHE A 193 16.04 -7.45 2.30
N LEU A 194 15.52 -7.34 3.52
CA LEU A 194 15.78 -6.24 4.45
C LEU A 194 16.62 -6.66 5.66
N LEU A 195 17.08 -7.92 5.74
CA LEU A 195 17.81 -8.42 6.92
C LEU A 195 19.10 -7.65 7.23
N GLU A 196 19.76 -7.09 6.21
CA GLU A 196 20.96 -6.25 6.34
C GLU A 196 20.62 -4.76 6.50
N GLU A 197 19.34 -4.40 6.45
CA GLU A 197 18.82 -3.03 6.49
C GLU A 197 18.00 -2.81 7.77
N PRO A 198 18.63 -2.68 8.94
CA PRO A 198 17.93 -2.72 10.23
C PRO A 198 16.84 -1.65 10.36
N ILE A 199 17.04 -0.46 9.77
CA ILE A 199 16.05 0.62 9.79
C ILE A 199 14.82 0.24 8.93
N LEU A 200 15.03 -0.28 7.72
CA LEU A 200 13.92 -0.67 6.84
C LEU A 200 13.21 -1.93 7.36
N LEU A 201 13.96 -2.88 7.90
CA LEU A 201 13.42 -4.06 8.56
C LEU A 201 12.52 -3.64 9.74
N GLY A 202 13.02 -2.75 10.60
CA GLY A 202 12.26 -2.18 11.71
C GLY A 202 11.02 -1.43 11.23
N ALA A 203 11.10 -0.67 10.14
CA ALA A 203 9.96 0.03 9.57
C ALA A 203 8.87 -0.93 9.06
N VAL A 204 9.24 -1.99 8.33
CA VAL A 204 8.27 -2.98 7.81
C VAL A 204 7.67 -3.78 8.95
N VAL A 205 8.49 -4.41 9.81
CA VAL A 205 7.98 -5.23 10.92
C VAL A 205 7.19 -4.38 11.91
N GLY A 206 7.67 -3.18 12.22
CA GLY A 206 6.98 -2.23 13.10
C GLY A 206 5.62 -1.81 12.54
N HIS A 207 5.52 -1.54 11.24
CA HIS A 207 4.24 -1.27 10.59
C HIS A 207 3.28 -2.47 10.69
N VAL A 208 3.77 -3.68 10.43
CA VAL A 208 2.95 -4.90 10.53
C VAL A 208 2.38 -5.08 11.93
N LEU A 209 3.23 -4.93 12.95
CA LEU A 209 2.81 -4.99 14.34
C LEU A 209 1.83 -3.88 14.70
N ALA A 210 2.08 -2.65 14.28
CA ALA A 210 1.21 -1.51 14.56
C ALA A 210 -0.19 -1.72 13.99
N VAL A 211 -0.30 -2.13 12.72
CA VAL A 211 -1.59 -2.44 12.08
C VAL A 211 -2.28 -3.61 12.79
N ALA A 212 -1.55 -4.68 13.09
CA ALA A 212 -2.10 -5.84 13.79
C ALA A 212 -2.69 -5.47 15.15
N ILE A 213 -1.97 -4.67 15.94
CA ILE A 213 -2.41 -4.22 17.27
C ILE A 213 -3.66 -3.33 17.16
N VAL A 214 -3.61 -2.31 16.31
CA VAL A 214 -4.71 -1.33 16.18
C VAL A 214 -5.98 -1.99 15.64
N CYS A 215 -5.87 -2.81 14.59
CA CYS A 215 -7.01 -3.55 14.05
C CYS A 215 -7.54 -4.58 15.05
N SER A 216 -6.67 -5.30 15.78
CA SER A 216 -7.14 -6.26 16.80
C SER A 216 -7.87 -5.57 17.94
N ALA A 217 -7.42 -4.38 18.35
CA ALA A 217 -8.13 -3.55 19.32
C ALA A 217 -9.50 -3.11 18.79
N ALA A 218 -9.57 -2.65 17.53
CA ALA A 218 -10.85 -2.30 16.89
C ALA A 218 -11.81 -3.49 16.82
N ILE A 219 -11.30 -4.68 16.48
CA ILE A 219 -12.06 -5.94 16.46
C ILE A 219 -12.59 -6.30 17.85
N ALA A 220 -11.79 -6.15 18.90
CA ALA A 220 -12.19 -6.47 20.26
C ALA A 220 -13.24 -5.51 20.82
N LEU A 221 -13.26 -4.27 20.33
CA LEU A 221 -14.20 -3.23 20.75
C LEU A 221 -15.51 -3.22 19.94
N THR A 222 -15.61 -4.01 18.87
CA THR A 222 -16.77 -4.06 17.95
C THR A 222 -17.53 -5.38 18.05
#